data_AF-A0A1C5Q4F4-F1
#
_entry.id   AF-A0A1C5Q4F4-F1
#
_cell.length_a   1.000
_cell.length_b   1.000
_cell.length_c   1.000
_cell.angle_alpha   90.00
_cell.angle_beta   90.00
_cell.angle_gamma   90.00
#
_symmetry.space_group_name_H-M   'P 1'
#
loop_
_entity.id
_entity.type
_entity.pdbx_description
1 polymer ?
#
loop_
_entity_poly.entity_id
_entity_poly.type
_entity_poly.pdbx_seq_one_letter_code
_entity_poly.pdbx_strand_id
1 'polypeptide(L)'
;MAKPTFIIKENSQKVKNHFRKVLTRDILKDICFRITGETEFICRFKDNAYSDKYFAAKKTNEGRLAILKYSGKTAYIFISLPDPKDVKKSGRNSWVESVGVLYNKYFLDDDTNKEIYYYFLGKKKVSTPYLNFQYRVFKTIGFNFLNDKETLGSEVQPFTTIEDVITLKTAVTKRSRNKKNNPTFLIQNGENKVQLYGKTFGAHKYETSMLCYVLATLNSPNDVELFEITDNGLTTLPGPSQKVISQFANIKICSTSITLEKKNFEKKDSLRSPVYILNLLESRGQKKCALCDCVVHQLIQGAHIWPVAKIKKREDLSFEEKFEYATDGNNGVWLCENHHKLFDANLMLIKADGDIDFIDSLSREELTYINKITENVKLPATYITSEFEFYLKNRYEI
;
A
#
# COMPACT_ATOMS: atom_id res chain seq x y z
N MET A 1 -17.00 -33.82 26.65
CA MET A 1 -16.24 -32.91 25.76
C MET A 1 -16.55 -31.47 26.13
N ALA A 2 -15.55 -30.59 26.11
CA ALA A 2 -15.75 -29.17 26.45
C ALA A 2 -16.53 -28.47 25.33
N LYS A 3 -17.63 -27.76 25.65
CA LYS A 3 -18.41 -27.05 24.62
C LYS A 3 -17.62 -25.88 24.02
N PRO A 4 -17.69 -25.64 22.69
CA PRO A 4 -17.15 -24.44 22.08
C PRO A 4 -17.64 -23.19 22.81
N THR A 5 -16.74 -22.25 23.09
CA THR A 5 -17.07 -21.03 23.85
C THR A 5 -16.65 -19.78 23.11
N PHE A 6 -17.62 -18.94 22.75
CA PHE A 6 -17.41 -17.60 22.22
C PHE A 6 -17.19 -16.56 23.33
N ILE A 7 -16.24 -15.66 23.11
CA ILE A 7 -16.01 -14.44 23.91
C ILE A 7 -16.04 -13.25 22.95
N ILE A 8 -16.97 -12.33 23.17
CA ILE A 8 -17.25 -11.22 22.25
C ILE A 8 -17.54 -9.95 23.06
N LYS A 9 -16.94 -8.82 22.67
CA LYS A 9 -17.33 -7.51 23.22
C LYS A 9 -18.74 -7.15 22.75
N GLU A 10 -19.62 -6.72 23.64
CA GLU A 10 -21.00 -6.40 23.29
C GLU A 10 -21.12 -5.09 22.48
N ASN A 11 -20.18 -4.15 22.69
CA ASN A 11 -20.18 -2.82 22.09
C ASN A 11 -19.28 -2.76 20.86
N SER A 12 -19.67 -1.97 19.86
CA SER A 12 -18.75 -1.52 18.81
C SER A 12 -18.20 -0.14 19.14
N GLN A 13 -17.25 0.36 18.33
CA GLN A 13 -16.64 1.68 18.54
C GLN A 13 -17.66 2.81 18.67
N LYS A 14 -18.78 2.75 17.93
CA LYS A 14 -19.76 3.83 17.84
C LYS A 14 -21.13 3.49 18.42
N VAL A 15 -21.41 2.21 18.73
CA VAL A 15 -22.77 1.75 19.10
C VAL A 15 -22.73 0.78 20.28
N LYS A 16 -23.49 1.13 21.32
CA LYS A 16 -23.69 0.29 22.52
C LYS A 16 -24.50 -0.97 22.17
N ASN A 17 -24.09 -2.12 22.71
CA ASN A 17 -24.68 -3.44 22.51
C ASN A 17 -24.78 -3.87 21.04
N HIS A 18 -23.96 -3.31 20.16
CA HIS A 18 -24.03 -3.56 18.72
C HIS A 18 -23.85 -5.03 18.36
N PHE A 19 -22.78 -5.67 18.83
CA PHE A 19 -22.51 -7.07 18.49
C PHE A 19 -23.59 -7.99 19.04
N ARG A 20 -24.10 -7.71 20.24
CA ARG A 20 -25.20 -8.48 20.84
C ARG A 20 -26.50 -8.38 20.02
N LYS A 21 -26.73 -7.26 19.33
CA LYS A 21 -27.91 -7.07 18.47
C LYS A 21 -27.76 -7.74 17.10
N VAL A 22 -26.55 -7.73 16.53
CA VAL A 22 -26.33 -8.19 15.15
C VAL A 22 -25.95 -9.68 15.08
N LEU A 23 -25.23 -10.20 16.07
CA LEU A 23 -24.79 -11.60 16.10
C LEU A 23 -25.88 -12.49 16.71
N THR A 24 -26.81 -12.94 15.86
CA THR A 24 -27.85 -13.88 16.26
C THR A 24 -27.27 -15.25 16.59
N ARG A 25 -28.07 -16.08 17.29
CA ARG A 25 -27.68 -17.47 17.58
C ARG A 25 -27.38 -18.26 16.31
N ASP A 26 -28.14 -18.03 15.23
CA ASP A 26 -27.94 -18.74 13.95
C ASP A 26 -26.61 -18.37 13.29
N ILE A 27 -26.22 -17.09 13.33
CA ILE A 27 -24.92 -16.64 12.81
C ILE A 27 -23.78 -17.30 13.60
N LEU A 28 -23.87 -17.27 14.93
CA LEU A 28 -22.85 -17.89 15.78
C LEU A 28 -22.83 -19.41 15.64
N LYS A 29 -23.98 -20.05 15.39
CA LYS A 29 -24.09 -21.49 15.11
C LYS A 29 -23.40 -21.85 13.80
N ASP A 30 -23.62 -21.07 12.73
CA ASP A 30 -22.96 -21.28 11.44
C ASP A 30 -21.43 -21.12 11.56
N ILE A 31 -20.96 -20.06 12.21
CA ILE A 31 -19.52 -19.85 12.49
C ILE A 31 -18.95 -21.01 13.31
N CYS A 32 -19.65 -21.43 14.37
CA CYS A 32 -19.22 -22.53 15.22
C CYS A 32 -19.09 -23.83 14.42
N PHE A 33 -20.10 -24.16 13.64
CA PHE A 33 -20.13 -25.37 12.83
C PHE A 33 -19.00 -25.38 11.80
N ARG A 34 -18.76 -24.27 11.10
CA ARG A 34 -17.70 -24.16 10.09
C ARG A 34 -16.29 -24.28 10.68
N ILE A 35 -16.07 -23.85 11.92
CA ILE A 35 -14.74 -23.90 12.58
C ILE A 35 -14.53 -25.22 13.31
N THR A 36 -15.59 -25.78 13.92
CA THR A 36 -15.47 -26.86 14.92
C THR A 36 -16.24 -28.13 14.59
N GLY A 37 -17.16 -28.08 13.62
CA GLY A 37 -18.16 -29.14 13.37
C GLY A 37 -19.31 -29.18 14.37
N GLU A 38 -19.24 -28.40 15.46
CA GLU A 38 -20.24 -28.37 16.52
C GLU A 38 -21.29 -27.29 16.31
N THR A 39 -22.53 -27.58 16.72
CA THR A 39 -23.64 -26.62 16.65
C THR A 39 -24.05 -26.06 18.00
N GLU A 40 -23.68 -26.73 19.08
CA GLU A 40 -23.95 -26.31 20.45
C GLU A 40 -22.75 -25.56 21.02
N PHE A 41 -22.97 -24.34 21.53
CA PHE A 41 -21.91 -23.49 22.03
C PHE A 41 -22.37 -22.63 23.20
N ILE A 42 -21.39 -22.12 23.94
CA ILE A 42 -21.59 -21.10 24.97
C ILE A 42 -21.17 -19.75 24.37
N CYS A 43 -22.00 -18.72 24.52
CA CYS A 43 -21.64 -17.36 24.08
C CYS A 43 -21.60 -16.41 25.27
N ARG A 44 -20.47 -15.72 25.42
CA ARG A 44 -20.23 -14.73 26.48
C ARG A 44 -20.03 -13.36 25.87
N PHE A 45 -21.09 -12.56 25.85
CA PHE A 45 -20.98 -11.13 25.58
C PHE A 45 -20.40 -10.40 26.80
N LYS A 46 -19.40 -9.57 26.57
CA LYS A 46 -18.64 -8.84 27.60
C LYS A 46 -18.75 -7.34 27.40
N ASP A 47 -18.96 -6.61 28.49
CA ASP A 47 -18.98 -5.15 28.48
C ASP A 47 -17.59 -4.54 28.21
N ASN A 48 -17.51 -3.21 28.20
CA ASN A 48 -16.25 -2.50 27.98
C ASN A 48 -15.31 -2.54 29.19
N ALA A 49 -15.78 -2.86 30.39
CA ALA A 49 -14.96 -2.97 31.59
C ALA A 49 -14.17 -4.29 31.62
N TYR A 50 -14.71 -5.35 31.01
CA TYR A 50 -14.00 -6.63 30.86
C TYR A 50 -12.62 -6.48 30.21
N SER A 51 -11.65 -7.21 30.71
CA SER A 51 -10.36 -7.38 30.03
C SER A 51 -9.82 -8.78 30.22
N ASP A 52 -9.11 -9.24 29.21
CA ASP A 52 -8.31 -10.46 29.22
C ASP A 52 -7.15 -10.30 28.23
N LYS A 53 -6.46 -11.39 27.90
CA LYS A 53 -5.35 -11.32 26.93
C LYS A 53 -5.79 -10.89 25.51
N TYR A 54 -7.07 -11.08 25.15
CA TYR A 54 -7.59 -10.76 23.81
C TYR A 54 -8.19 -9.36 23.74
N PHE A 55 -8.86 -8.92 24.82
CA PHE A 55 -9.63 -7.69 24.89
C PHE A 55 -9.10 -6.76 25.98
N ALA A 56 -8.81 -5.51 25.64
CA ALA A 56 -8.41 -4.51 26.63
C ALA A 56 -9.64 -3.83 27.27
N ALA A 57 -9.50 -3.44 28.53
CA ALA A 57 -10.51 -2.64 29.21
C ALA A 57 -10.62 -1.25 28.55
N LYS A 58 -11.84 -0.71 28.50
CA LYS A 58 -12.18 0.63 27.99
C LYS A 58 -11.81 0.93 26.53
N LYS A 59 -11.28 -0.04 25.78
CA LYS A 59 -11.09 0.07 24.33
C LYS A 59 -12.33 -0.44 23.58
N THR A 60 -12.72 0.31 22.56
CA THR A 60 -13.93 0.01 21.77
C THR A 60 -13.62 -0.42 20.33
N ASN A 61 -12.39 -0.18 19.84
CA ASN A 61 -11.91 -0.73 18.58
C ASN A 61 -10.97 -1.90 18.84
N GLU A 62 -11.56 -3.10 18.98
CA GLU A 62 -10.85 -4.37 19.17
C GLU A 62 -10.87 -5.21 17.89
N GLY A 63 -10.93 -4.57 16.71
CA GLY A 63 -10.83 -5.28 15.44
C GLY A 63 -12.08 -6.08 15.05
N ARG A 64 -13.25 -5.80 15.64
CA ARG A 64 -14.49 -6.58 15.44
C ARG A 64 -14.28 -8.09 15.67
N LEU A 65 -13.48 -8.37 16.69
CA LEU A 65 -13.02 -9.69 17.08
C LEU A 65 -14.09 -10.46 17.84
N ALA A 66 -14.30 -11.71 17.42
CA ALA A 66 -14.84 -12.78 18.24
C ALA A 66 -13.74 -13.82 18.48
N ILE A 67 -13.61 -14.29 19.73
CA ILE A 67 -12.74 -15.41 20.07
C ILE A 67 -13.60 -16.65 20.27
N LEU A 68 -13.26 -17.76 19.62
CA LEU A 68 -13.86 -19.07 19.84
C LEU A 68 -12.79 -20.02 20.38
N LYS A 69 -13.06 -20.61 21.55
CA LYS A 69 -12.19 -21.64 22.16
C LYS A 69 -12.84 -23.00 22.07
N TYR A 70 -12.13 -23.98 21.54
CA TYR A 70 -12.58 -25.36 21.47
C TYR A 70 -11.40 -26.33 21.35
N SER A 71 -11.42 -27.44 22.08
CA SER A 71 -10.42 -28.52 22.00
C SER A 71 -8.96 -28.03 22.01
N GLY A 72 -8.64 -27.09 22.91
CA GLY A 72 -7.30 -26.52 23.05
C GLY A 72 -6.88 -25.55 21.94
N LYS A 73 -7.77 -25.24 20.99
CA LYS A 73 -7.55 -24.33 19.86
C LYS A 73 -8.24 -22.99 20.08
N THR A 74 -7.57 -21.90 19.68
CA THR A 74 -8.10 -20.54 19.73
C THR A 74 -8.36 -20.01 18.30
N ALA A 75 -9.61 -19.75 17.95
CA ALA A 75 -9.97 -19.11 16.68
C ALA A 75 -10.20 -17.60 16.87
N TYR A 76 -9.44 -16.79 16.12
CA TYR A 76 -9.60 -15.33 16.00
C TYR A 76 -10.48 -15.04 14.80
N ILE A 77 -11.68 -14.52 15.03
CA ILE A 77 -12.68 -14.38 13.99
C ILE A 77 -12.96 -12.89 13.77
N PHE A 78 -12.62 -12.40 12.58
CA PHE A 78 -13.06 -11.08 12.13
C PHE A 78 -14.49 -11.18 11.60
N ILE A 79 -15.40 -10.36 12.13
CA ILE A 79 -16.78 -10.29 11.64
C ILE A 79 -17.01 -8.96 10.94
N SER A 80 -17.32 -9.02 9.65
CA SER A 80 -17.51 -7.84 8.81
C SER A 80 -18.88 -7.19 9.02
N LEU A 81 -19.02 -6.42 10.09
CA LEU A 81 -20.25 -5.67 10.37
C LEU A 81 -20.53 -4.58 9.30
N PRO A 82 -21.71 -4.54 8.67
CA PRO A 82 -22.19 -3.31 8.03
C PRO A 82 -22.49 -2.24 9.10
N ASP A 83 -22.40 -0.96 8.73
CA ASP A 83 -22.65 0.15 9.66
C ASP A 83 -24.08 0.04 10.27
N PRO A 84 -24.23 0.09 11.61
CA PRO A 84 -25.52 -0.02 12.29
C PRO A 84 -26.57 1.03 11.90
N LYS A 85 -26.17 2.18 11.32
CA LYS A 85 -27.12 3.25 11.00
C LYS A 85 -27.80 3.06 9.65
N ASP A 86 -27.21 2.34 8.70
CA ASP A 86 -27.82 2.05 7.42
C ASP A 86 -26.99 1.05 6.60
N VAL A 87 -27.52 -0.14 6.28
CA VAL A 87 -26.87 -1.06 5.35
C VAL A 87 -26.74 -0.43 3.95
N LYS A 88 -27.63 0.52 3.59
CA LYS A 88 -27.57 1.26 2.30
C LYS A 88 -26.54 2.40 2.29
N LYS A 89 -26.14 2.95 3.45
CA LYS A 89 -25.08 3.98 3.57
C LYS A 89 -23.79 3.47 4.22
N SER A 90 -23.69 2.17 4.51
CA SER A 90 -22.48 1.59 5.06
C SER A 90 -21.28 1.99 4.20
N GLY A 91 -20.34 2.70 4.83
CA GLY A 91 -19.14 3.17 4.13
C GLY A 91 -18.42 1.97 3.51
N ARG A 92 -17.95 2.13 2.27
CA ARG A 92 -17.24 1.09 1.50
C ARG A 92 -16.15 0.36 2.30
N ASN A 93 -15.55 1.02 3.29
CA ASN A 93 -14.45 0.49 4.10
C ASN A 93 -14.88 -0.35 5.30
N SER A 94 -16.16 -0.37 5.68
CA SER A 94 -16.62 -1.09 6.88
C SER A 94 -16.23 -2.57 6.86
N TRP A 95 -16.13 -3.21 5.70
CA TRP A 95 -15.71 -4.61 5.54
C TRP A 95 -14.24 -4.88 5.90
N VAL A 96 -13.40 -3.84 5.99
CA VAL A 96 -11.94 -3.97 6.09
C VAL A 96 -11.28 -3.09 7.17
N GLU A 97 -11.95 -2.03 7.62
CA GLU A 97 -11.42 -0.87 8.38
C GLU A 97 -10.78 -1.20 9.76
N SER A 98 -10.83 -2.46 10.20
CA SER A 98 -10.23 -2.87 11.48
C SER A 98 -9.55 -4.25 11.44
N VAL A 99 -9.41 -4.85 10.26
CA VAL A 99 -8.79 -6.17 10.09
C VAL A 99 -7.34 -6.16 10.58
N GLY A 100 -6.58 -5.09 10.28
CA GLY A 100 -5.19 -4.96 10.74
C GLY A 100 -5.05 -4.94 12.27
N VAL A 101 -6.02 -4.41 13.01
CA VAL A 101 -6.00 -4.45 14.49
C VAL A 101 -6.10 -5.88 15.00
N LEU A 102 -7.01 -6.66 14.42
CA LEU A 102 -7.21 -8.07 14.76
C LEU A 102 -6.00 -8.90 14.36
N TYR A 103 -5.48 -8.71 13.15
CA TYR A 103 -4.31 -9.43 12.68
C TYR A 103 -3.11 -9.21 13.59
N ASN A 104 -2.84 -7.97 13.99
CA ASN A 104 -1.72 -7.68 14.90
C ASN A 104 -1.89 -8.40 16.25
N LYS A 105 -3.11 -8.50 16.78
CA LYS A 105 -3.38 -9.29 18.01
C LYS A 105 -3.16 -10.77 17.79
N TYR A 106 -3.64 -11.30 16.68
CA TYR A 106 -3.46 -12.70 16.32
C TYR A 106 -1.98 -13.03 16.20
N PHE A 107 -1.23 -12.25 15.42
CA PHE A 107 0.18 -12.53 15.14
C PHE A 107 1.04 -12.47 16.40
N LEU A 108 0.82 -11.44 17.24
CA LEU A 108 1.59 -11.22 18.47
C LEU A 108 1.14 -12.04 19.69
N ASP A 109 0.11 -12.88 19.59
CA ASP A 109 -0.22 -13.82 20.67
C ASP A 109 0.75 -15.00 20.64
N ASP A 110 1.34 -15.40 21.76
CA ASP A 110 2.32 -16.49 21.77
C ASP A 110 1.69 -17.90 21.72
N ASP A 111 0.35 -18.00 21.69
CA ASP A 111 -0.38 -19.26 21.51
C ASP A 111 -0.04 -19.91 20.16
N THR A 112 0.42 -21.16 20.19
CA THR A 112 0.81 -21.92 18.98
C THR A 112 -0.38 -22.62 18.33
N ASN A 113 -1.46 -22.86 19.07
CA ASN A 113 -2.64 -23.55 18.56
C ASN A 113 -3.77 -22.56 18.29
N LYS A 114 -3.49 -21.63 17.38
CA LYS A 114 -4.42 -20.57 17.00
C LYS A 114 -4.58 -20.50 15.49
N GLU A 115 -5.75 -20.02 15.06
CA GLU A 115 -6.05 -19.74 13.67
C GLU A 115 -6.84 -18.46 13.53
N ILE A 116 -6.83 -17.89 12.32
CA ILE A 116 -7.48 -16.63 12.01
C ILE A 116 -8.48 -16.80 10.88
N TYR A 117 -9.67 -16.22 11.08
CA TYR A 117 -10.84 -16.42 10.23
C TYR A 117 -11.49 -15.10 9.86
N TYR A 118 -12.11 -15.08 8.69
CA TYR A 118 -12.94 -13.97 8.22
C TYR A 118 -14.36 -14.46 7.94
N TYR A 119 -15.34 -13.77 8.51
CA TYR A 119 -16.76 -14.05 8.28
C TYR A 119 -17.47 -12.84 7.64
N PHE A 120 -18.12 -13.08 6.51
CA PHE A 120 -18.99 -12.11 5.85
C PHE A 120 -20.33 -12.02 6.57
N LEU A 121 -20.68 -10.84 7.08
CA LEU A 121 -21.96 -10.61 7.73
C LEU A 121 -22.96 -9.95 6.78
N GLY A 122 -23.98 -10.71 6.37
CA GLY A 122 -25.08 -10.22 5.54
C GLY A 122 -25.21 -10.99 4.21
N LYS A 123 -26.35 -10.81 3.54
CA LYS A 123 -26.72 -11.59 2.33
C LYS A 123 -26.41 -10.90 1.00
N LYS A 124 -25.81 -9.71 1.01
CA LYS A 124 -25.51 -8.95 -0.22
C LYS A 124 -24.09 -9.25 -0.68
N LYS A 125 -23.91 -9.44 -1.98
CA LYS A 125 -22.57 -9.51 -2.58
C LYS A 125 -21.85 -8.19 -2.38
N VAL A 126 -20.71 -8.23 -1.68
CA VAL A 126 -19.89 -7.05 -1.39
C VAL A 126 -18.58 -7.14 -2.14
N SER A 127 -18.63 -6.77 -3.42
CA SER A 127 -17.48 -6.87 -4.32
C SER A 127 -17.23 -5.55 -5.03
N THR A 128 -16.07 -4.96 -4.78
CA THR A 128 -15.52 -3.84 -5.54
C THR A 128 -14.05 -4.15 -5.82
N PRO A 129 -13.40 -3.53 -6.83
CA PRO A 129 -11.98 -3.77 -7.08
C PRO A 129 -11.10 -3.59 -5.83
N TYR A 130 -11.37 -2.55 -5.03
CA TYR A 130 -10.67 -2.32 -3.77
C TYR A 130 -10.93 -3.40 -2.72
N LEU A 131 -12.19 -3.79 -2.51
CA LEU A 131 -12.51 -4.84 -1.53
C LEU A 131 -11.95 -6.20 -1.93
N ASN A 132 -12.06 -6.55 -3.22
CA ASN A 132 -11.49 -7.80 -3.72
C ASN A 132 -9.97 -7.84 -3.51
N PHE A 133 -9.28 -6.72 -3.77
CA PHE A 133 -7.86 -6.60 -3.45
C PHE A 133 -7.56 -6.83 -1.96
N GLN A 134 -8.32 -6.18 -1.07
CA GLN A 134 -8.16 -6.37 0.38
C GLN A 134 -8.45 -7.81 0.83
N TYR A 135 -9.45 -8.48 0.26
CA TYR A 135 -9.71 -9.89 0.59
C TYR A 135 -8.54 -10.79 0.19
N ARG A 136 -7.94 -10.56 -0.98
CA ARG A 136 -6.72 -11.28 -1.39
C ARG A 136 -5.55 -11.00 -0.44
N VAL A 137 -5.38 -9.75 0.01
CA VAL A 137 -4.40 -9.39 1.06
C VAL A 137 -4.62 -10.26 2.30
N PHE A 138 -5.86 -10.34 2.80
CA PHE A 138 -6.18 -11.14 4.00
C PHE A 138 -5.93 -12.64 3.78
N LYS A 139 -6.35 -13.18 2.63
CA LYS A 139 -6.13 -14.60 2.31
C LYS A 139 -4.65 -14.94 2.27
N THR A 140 -3.83 -14.04 1.72
CA THR A 140 -2.37 -14.23 1.59
C THR A 140 -1.68 -14.25 2.95
N ILE A 141 -2.13 -13.42 3.90
CA ILE A 141 -1.55 -13.38 5.26
C ILE A 141 -2.17 -14.44 6.20
N GLY A 142 -2.96 -15.38 5.68
CA GLY A 142 -3.41 -16.58 6.42
C GLY A 142 -4.85 -16.58 6.90
N PHE A 143 -5.70 -15.63 6.49
CA PHE A 143 -7.14 -15.68 6.84
C PHE A 143 -7.86 -16.85 6.14
N ASN A 144 -8.56 -17.65 6.93
CA ASN A 144 -9.54 -18.61 6.45
C ASN A 144 -10.90 -17.94 6.33
N PHE A 145 -11.37 -17.74 5.09
CA PHE A 145 -12.71 -17.22 4.83
C PHE A 145 -13.74 -18.32 5.04
N LEU A 146 -14.73 -18.06 5.88
CA LEU A 146 -15.71 -19.07 6.28
C LEU A 146 -16.86 -19.21 5.29
N ASN A 147 -17.22 -18.14 4.59
CA ASN A 147 -18.42 -18.07 3.76
C ASN A 147 -18.25 -17.16 2.52
N ASP A 148 -17.04 -17.11 1.95
CA ASP A 148 -16.73 -16.30 0.77
C ASP A 148 -17.39 -16.83 -0.50
N LYS A 149 -17.42 -18.16 -0.73
CA LYS A 149 -18.08 -18.76 -1.88
C LYS A 149 -19.56 -18.39 -1.94
N GLU A 150 -20.26 -18.44 -0.82
CA GLU A 150 -21.67 -18.06 -0.73
C GLU A 150 -21.89 -16.55 -0.88
N THR A 151 -20.96 -15.73 -0.37
CA THR A 151 -21.12 -14.27 -0.36
C THR A 151 -20.68 -13.61 -1.66
N LEU A 152 -19.57 -14.09 -2.25
CA LEU A 152 -18.91 -13.50 -3.42
C LEU A 152 -19.22 -14.28 -4.70
N GLY A 153 -19.67 -15.53 -4.59
CA GLY A 153 -19.89 -16.46 -5.70
C GLY A 153 -18.65 -17.27 -6.08
N SER A 154 -17.52 -17.02 -5.41
CA SER A 154 -16.24 -17.71 -5.63
C SER A 154 -15.38 -17.60 -4.38
N GLU A 155 -14.46 -18.54 -4.21
CA GLU A 155 -13.47 -18.49 -3.13
C GLU A 155 -12.42 -17.40 -3.39
N VAL A 156 -12.02 -16.70 -2.33
CA VAL A 156 -10.95 -15.70 -2.38
C VAL A 156 -9.62 -16.41 -2.57
N GLN A 157 -8.90 -16.04 -3.63
CA GLN A 157 -7.58 -16.59 -3.93
C GLN A 157 -6.46 -15.71 -3.35
N PRO A 158 -5.42 -16.29 -2.75
CA PRO A 158 -4.27 -15.53 -2.29
C PRO A 158 -3.51 -14.92 -3.47
N PHE A 159 -2.63 -13.96 -3.18
CA PHE A 159 -1.56 -13.59 -4.09
C PHE A 159 -0.51 -14.70 -4.13
N THR A 160 0.12 -14.87 -5.29
CA THR A 160 1.20 -15.85 -5.48
C THR A 160 2.53 -15.21 -5.84
N THR A 161 2.51 -13.97 -6.35
CA THR A 161 3.71 -13.21 -6.73
C THR A 161 3.59 -11.74 -6.32
N ILE A 162 4.73 -11.07 -6.10
CA ILE A 162 4.76 -9.62 -5.87
C ILE A 162 4.17 -8.86 -7.05
N GLU A 163 4.46 -9.31 -8.27
CA GLU A 163 4.04 -8.62 -9.49
C GLU A 163 2.52 -8.58 -9.62
N ASP A 164 1.82 -9.63 -9.19
CA ASP A 164 0.36 -9.64 -9.07
C ASP A 164 -0.13 -8.61 -8.03
N VAL A 165 0.52 -8.52 -6.86
CA VAL A 165 0.20 -7.49 -5.84
C VAL A 165 0.36 -6.08 -6.42
N ILE A 166 1.49 -5.81 -7.07
CA ILE A 166 1.80 -4.51 -7.69
C ILE A 166 0.78 -4.18 -8.78
N THR A 167 0.50 -5.12 -9.67
CA THR A 167 -0.40 -4.95 -10.81
C THR A 167 -1.81 -4.62 -10.34
N LEU A 168 -2.34 -5.40 -9.40
CA LEU A 168 -3.69 -5.15 -8.87
C LEU A 168 -3.76 -3.90 -8.01
N LYS A 169 -2.76 -3.61 -7.16
CA LYS A 169 -2.74 -2.36 -6.40
C LYS A 169 -2.73 -1.16 -7.33
N THR A 170 -1.96 -1.20 -8.41
CA THR A 170 -1.90 -0.15 -9.42
C THR A 170 -3.25 0.01 -10.13
N ALA A 171 -3.89 -1.09 -10.53
CA ALA A 171 -5.20 -1.07 -11.17
C ALA A 171 -6.30 -0.50 -10.26
N VAL A 172 -6.31 -0.89 -8.98
CA VAL A 172 -7.25 -0.35 -7.97
C VAL A 172 -7.05 1.15 -7.79
N THR A 173 -5.80 1.60 -7.75
CA THR A 173 -5.45 3.02 -7.60
C THR A 173 -5.90 3.85 -8.79
N LYS A 174 -5.66 3.36 -10.03
CA LYS A 174 -6.09 4.04 -11.27
C LYS A 174 -7.60 4.23 -11.36
N ARG A 175 -8.37 3.26 -10.85
CA ARG A 175 -9.84 3.27 -10.82
C ARG A 175 -10.41 4.10 -9.65
N SER A 176 -9.58 4.60 -8.75
CA SER A 176 -10.03 5.45 -7.63
C SER A 176 -10.52 6.79 -8.14
N ARG A 177 -11.68 7.23 -7.64
CA ARG A 177 -12.22 8.58 -7.90
C ARG A 177 -11.33 9.67 -7.30
N ASN A 178 -10.62 9.38 -6.21
CA ASN A 178 -9.69 10.30 -5.55
C ASN A 178 -8.24 9.89 -5.84
N LYS A 179 -7.75 10.22 -7.04
CA LYS A 179 -6.38 9.89 -7.47
C LYS A 179 -5.30 10.52 -6.58
N LYS A 180 -5.56 11.72 -6.02
CA LYS A 180 -4.67 12.41 -5.07
C LYS A 180 -4.57 11.75 -3.68
N ASN A 181 -5.45 10.79 -3.37
CA ASN A 181 -5.42 10.07 -2.10
C ASN A 181 -4.96 8.63 -2.30
N ASN A 182 -3.83 8.44 -2.99
CA ASN A 182 -3.22 7.12 -3.05
C ASN A 182 -2.65 6.77 -1.66
N PRO A 183 -3.05 5.65 -1.04
CA PRO A 183 -2.58 5.29 0.30
C PRO A 183 -1.11 4.85 0.32
N THR A 184 -0.71 4.16 -0.75
CA THR A 184 0.49 3.31 -0.78
C THR A 184 0.96 3.11 -2.23
N PHE A 185 2.27 3.22 -2.45
CA PHE A 185 2.93 2.84 -3.70
C PHE A 185 3.85 1.63 -3.47
N LEU A 186 3.92 0.76 -4.47
CA LEU A 186 4.78 -0.40 -4.49
C LEU A 186 5.67 -0.33 -5.73
N ILE A 187 6.97 -0.39 -5.54
CA ILE A 187 7.96 -0.42 -6.62
C ILE A 187 8.81 -1.67 -6.46
N GLN A 188 9.10 -2.33 -7.57
CA GLN A 188 10.11 -3.37 -7.64
C GLN A 188 11.31 -2.79 -8.38
N ASN A 189 12.47 -2.77 -7.74
CA ASN A 189 13.71 -2.31 -8.35
C ASN A 189 14.56 -3.50 -8.84
N GLY A 190 15.63 -3.23 -9.59
CA GLY A 190 16.66 -4.23 -9.85
C GLY A 190 17.27 -4.73 -8.54
N GLU A 191 17.75 -5.98 -8.50
CA GLU A 191 18.21 -6.70 -7.29
C GLU A 191 17.12 -7.22 -6.35
N ASN A 192 15.96 -7.67 -6.85
CA ASN A 192 15.00 -8.39 -6.03
C ASN A 192 14.45 -7.62 -4.81
N LYS A 193 14.62 -6.29 -4.78
CA LYS A 193 14.15 -5.41 -3.70
C LYS A 193 12.78 -4.83 -4.02
N VAL A 194 11.90 -4.85 -3.03
CA VAL A 194 10.59 -4.20 -3.11
C VAL A 194 10.57 -3.00 -2.19
N GLN A 195 10.21 -1.84 -2.73
CA GLN A 195 10.03 -0.63 -1.93
C GLN A 195 8.54 -0.35 -1.77
N LEU A 196 8.12 -0.17 -0.53
CA LEU A 196 6.76 0.18 -0.15
C LEU A 196 6.77 1.59 0.44
N TYR A 197 6.11 2.53 -0.22
CA TYR A 197 5.91 3.89 0.27
C TYR A 197 4.49 3.99 0.79
N GLY A 198 4.30 4.05 2.11
CA GLY A 198 2.98 3.91 2.73
C GLY A 198 2.68 4.98 3.77
N LYS A 199 1.45 5.51 3.74
CA LYS A 199 0.97 6.51 4.69
C LYS A 199 0.75 5.91 6.08
N THR A 200 0.98 6.73 7.11
CA THR A 200 0.96 6.33 8.53
C THR A 200 -0.32 6.72 9.28
N PHE A 201 -1.25 7.44 8.63
CA PHE A 201 -2.49 7.93 9.25
C PHE A 201 -3.76 7.22 8.73
N GLY A 202 -4.85 7.41 9.48
CA GLY A 202 -6.20 7.01 9.05
C GLY A 202 -6.37 5.51 8.81
N ALA A 203 -7.10 5.17 7.75
CA ALA A 203 -7.28 3.78 7.30
C ALA A 203 -6.04 3.26 6.54
N HIS A 204 -5.27 4.17 5.93
CA HIS A 204 -4.12 3.84 5.09
C HIS A 204 -3.01 3.15 5.88
N LYS A 205 -2.81 3.51 7.14
CA LYS A 205 -1.82 2.85 8.02
C LYS A 205 -1.99 1.33 8.14
N TYR A 206 -3.23 0.85 8.14
CA TYR A 206 -3.49 -0.59 8.20
C TYR A 206 -3.33 -1.24 6.84
N GLU A 207 -3.67 -0.56 5.74
CA GLU A 207 -3.33 -1.02 4.40
C GLU A 207 -1.81 -1.17 4.24
N THR A 208 -1.03 -0.14 4.58
CA THR A 208 0.44 -0.16 4.59
C THR A 208 0.98 -1.35 5.39
N SER A 209 0.49 -1.52 6.63
CA SER A 209 0.92 -2.62 7.50
C SER A 209 0.61 -3.98 6.88
N MET A 210 -0.61 -4.19 6.39
CA MET A 210 -1.02 -5.49 5.82
C MET A 210 -0.31 -5.80 4.51
N LEU A 211 0.02 -4.79 3.70
CA LEU A 211 0.85 -4.98 2.51
C LEU A 211 2.29 -5.37 2.88
N CYS A 212 2.86 -4.81 3.96
CA CYS A 212 4.13 -5.31 4.49
C CYS A 212 4.05 -6.80 4.80
N TYR A 213 2.98 -7.25 5.46
CA TYR A 213 2.80 -8.67 5.81
C TYR A 213 2.66 -9.56 4.58
N VAL A 214 1.88 -9.13 3.57
CA VAL A 214 1.74 -9.84 2.29
C VAL A 214 3.10 -9.99 1.62
N LEU A 215 3.86 -8.90 1.53
CA LEU A 215 5.19 -8.93 0.92
C LEU A 215 6.10 -9.86 1.73
N ALA A 216 6.16 -9.77 3.05
CA ALA A 216 6.96 -10.71 3.84
C ALA A 216 6.61 -12.19 3.56
N THR A 217 5.32 -12.51 3.44
CA THR A 217 4.86 -13.88 3.15
C THR A 217 5.22 -14.36 1.75
N LEU A 218 5.14 -13.50 0.73
CA LEU A 218 5.39 -13.88 -0.66
C LEU A 218 6.88 -13.92 -1.02
N ASN A 219 7.71 -13.23 -0.24
CA ASN A 219 8.96 -12.69 -0.75
C ASN A 219 10.18 -13.31 -0.04
N SER A 220 10.34 -14.62 -0.22
CA SER A 220 11.58 -15.32 0.11
C SER A 220 12.38 -15.52 -1.20
N PRO A 221 13.61 -14.98 -1.36
CA PRO A 221 14.50 -14.35 -0.37
C PRO A 221 14.61 -12.81 -0.46
N ASN A 222 13.61 -12.14 -1.03
CA ASN A 222 13.68 -10.72 -1.42
C ASN A 222 13.46 -9.76 -0.23
N ASP A 223 14.29 -8.73 -0.11
CA ASP A 223 14.14 -7.69 0.91
C ASP A 223 13.04 -6.67 0.57
N VAL A 224 12.32 -6.23 1.60
CA VAL A 224 11.31 -5.16 1.53
C VAL A 224 11.80 -3.94 2.29
N GLU A 225 11.84 -2.79 1.63
CA GLU A 225 12.09 -1.49 2.26
C GLU A 225 10.76 -0.75 2.44
N LEU A 226 10.36 -0.56 3.70
CA LEU A 226 9.20 0.26 4.05
C LEU A 226 9.65 1.70 4.27
N PHE A 227 9.15 2.62 3.45
CA PHE A 227 9.25 4.06 3.63
C PHE A 227 7.95 4.60 4.22
N GLU A 228 8.01 5.06 5.47
CA GLU A 228 6.87 5.64 6.18
C GLU A 228 6.63 7.09 5.73
N ILE A 229 5.53 7.32 5.03
CA ILE A 229 5.13 8.65 4.58
C ILE A 229 4.39 9.34 5.73
N THR A 230 4.90 10.50 6.14
CA THR A 230 4.24 11.33 7.15
C THR A 230 2.88 11.79 6.65
N ASP A 231 1.83 11.54 7.42
CA ASP A 231 0.45 11.90 7.08
C ASP A 231 -0.26 12.42 8.33
N ASN A 232 -0.89 13.59 8.23
CA ASN A 232 -1.57 14.27 9.35
C ASN A 232 -0.72 14.34 10.65
N GLY A 233 0.58 14.61 10.53
CA GLY A 233 1.51 14.73 11.65
C GLY A 233 1.96 13.40 12.29
N LEU A 234 1.44 12.25 11.83
CA LEU A 234 1.98 10.95 12.23
C LEU A 234 3.14 10.58 11.31
N THR A 235 4.28 10.22 11.90
CA THR A 235 5.51 9.88 11.18
C THR A 235 5.76 8.39 11.10
N THR A 236 5.08 7.59 11.92
CA THR A 236 5.29 6.13 12.01
C THR A 236 3.96 5.37 12.06
N LEU A 237 3.97 4.12 11.61
CA LEU A 237 2.86 3.17 11.73
C LEU A 237 2.49 2.90 13.20
N PRO A 238 1.30 2.36 13.48
CA PRO A 238 0.92 1.98 14.83
C PRO A 238 1.93 1.03 15.48
N GLY A 239 2.25 1.22 16.76
CA GLY A 239 3.21 0.39 17.49
C GLY A 239 2.98 -1.13 17.37
N PRO A 240 1.74 -1.66 17.46
CA PRO A 240 1.49 -3.08 17.20
C PRO A 240 1.85 -3.53 15.79
N SER A 241 1.63 -2.68 14.77
CA SER A 241 2.05 -3.01 13.41
C SER A 241 3.56 -3.06 13.29
N GLN A 242 4.27 -2.07 13.86
CA GLN A 242 5.74 -2.06 13.86
C GLN A 242 6.31 -3.31 14.53
N LYS A 243 5.71 -3.78 15.64
CA LYS A 243 6.11 -5.03 16.31
C LYS A 243 5.98 -6.24 15.39
N VAL A 244 4.85 -6.37 14.69
CA VAL A 244 4.66 -7.46 13.70
C VAL A 244 5.70 -7.34 12.58
N ILE A 245 5.90 -6.15 12.01
CA ILE A 245 6.89 -5.91 10.95
C ILE A 245 8.29 -6.32 11.42
N SER A 246 8.67 -5.97 12.65
CA SER A 246 10.00 -6.29 13.20
C SER A 246 10.26 -7.77 13.42
N GLN A 247 9.21 -8.62 13.43
CA GLN A 247 9.36 -10.07 13.50
C GLN A 247 9.60 -10.71 12.12
N PHE A 248 9.42 -9.97 11.03
CA PHE A 248 9.78 -10.42 9.69
C PHE A 248 11.24 -10.04 9.39
N ALA A 249 12.08 -11.04 9.12
CA ALA A 249 13.50 -10.83 8.85
C ALA A 249 13.77 -10.10 7.52
N ASN A 250 12.83 -10.15 6.58
CA ASN A 250 12.95 -9.59 5.22
C ASN A 250 12.32 -8.19 5.07
N ILE A 251 11.94 -7.52 6.17
CA ILE A 251 11.44 -6.14 6.10
C ILE A 251 12.35 -5.19 6.88
N LYS A 252 12.84 -4.17 6.18
CA LYS A 252 13.57 -3.04 6.74
C LYS A 252 12.69 -1.80 6.74
N ILE A 253 12.46 -1.23 7.93
CA ILE A 253 11.81 0.08 8.04
C ILE A 253 12.86 1.17 7.79
N CYS A 254 12.66 1.94 6.74
CA CYS A 254 13.51 3.05 6.35
C CYS A 254 12.88 4.36 6.83
N SER A 255 13.54 5.03 7.78
CA SER A 255 13.11 6.37 8.20
C SER A 255 13.45 7.38 7.11
N THR A 256 12.45 7.85 6.37
CA THR A 256 12.55 9.00 5.46
C THR A 256 12.15 10.28 6.16
N SER A 257 12.97 10.72 7.11
CA SER A 257 12.82 12.10 7.61
C SER A 257 13.45 13.06 6.61
N ILE A 258 12.80 14.22 6.37
CA ILE A 258 13.35 15.31 5.55
C ILE A 258 14.76 15.69 6.04
N THR A 259 15.00 15.61 7.36
CA THR A 259 16.31 15.88 7.97
C THR A 259 17.37 14.87 7.53
N LEU A 260 17.04 13.58 7.42
CA LEU A 260 17.96 12.56 6.93
C LEU A 260 18.26 12.76 5.44
N GLU A 261 17.24 13.10 4.65
CA GLU A 261 17.39 13.33 3.22
C GLU A 261 18.21 14.59 2.92
N LYS A 262 18.00 15.69 3.66
CA LYS A 262 18.85 16.89 3.56
C LYS A 262 20.32 16.55 3.84
N LYS A 263 20.60 15.80 4.91
CA LYS A 263 21.97 15.34 5.23
C LYS A 263 22.57 14.44 4.14
N ASN A 264 21.76 13.57 3.53
CA ASN A 264 22.21 12.71 2.44
C ASN A 264 22.48 13.51 1.17
N PHE A 265 21.66 14.53 0.88
CA PHE A 265 21.81 15.41 -0.27
C PHE A 265 23.11 16.23 -0.21
N GLU A 266 23.49 16.70 0.98
CA GLU A 266 24.78 17.36 1.22
C GLU A 266 25.97 16.42 1.01
N LYS A 267 25.91 15.21 1.58
CA LYS A 267 27.07 14.31 1.68
C LYS A 267 27.26 13.40 0.48
N LYS A 268 26.21 13.13 -0.31
CA LYS A 268 26.24 12.19 -1.42
C LYS A 268 25.77 12.86 -2.70
N ASP A 269 26.33 12.43 -3.83
CA ASP A 269 25.76 12.68 -5.16
C ASP A 269 24.64 11.71 -5.51
N SER A 270 23.92 11.23 -4.50
CA SER A 270 22.76 10.35 -4.72
C SER A 270 21.67 11.15 -5.42
N LEU A 271 21.57 10.97 -6.74
CA LEU A 271 20.63 11.66 -7.61
C LEU A 271 19.17 11.24 -7.38
N ARG A 272 18.90 10.14 -6.65
CA ARG A 272 17.56 9.54 -6.56
C ARG A 272 17.18 9.27 -5.12
N SER A 273 16.82 10.32 -4.39
CA SER A 273 16.36 10.19 -3.01
C SER A 273 14.99 9.49 -2.95
N PRO A 274 14.70 8.74 -1.87
CA PRO A 274 13.35 8.20 -1.65
C PRO A 274 12.25 9.27 -1.67
N VAL A 275 12.56 10.50 -1.23
CA VAL A 275 11.63 11.64 -1.29
C VAL A 275 11.35 12.06 -2.73
N TYR A 276 12.38 12.15 -3.58
CA TYR A 276 12.17 12.45 -5.00
C TYR A 276 11.32 11.37 -5.69
N ILE A 277 11.61 10.09 -5.43
CA ILE A 277 10.82 8.98 -5.97
C ILE A 277 9.37 9.05 -5.51
N LEU A 278 9.13 9.34 -4.23
CA LEU A 278 7.78 9.54 -3.70
C LEU A 278 7.07 10.72 -4.39
N ASN A 279 7.73 11.87 -4.49
CA ASN A 279 7.14 13.05 -5.13
C ASN A 279 6.82 12.78 -6.60
N LEU A 280 7.65 12.03 -7.31
CA LEU A 280 7.43 11.62 -8.70
C LEU A 280 6.26 10.62 -8.83
N LEU A 281 6.11 9.71 -7.86
CA LEU A 281 4.95 8.81 -7.78
C LEU A 281 3.65 9.61 -7.51
N GLU A 282 3.70 10.64 -6.68
CA GLU A 282 2.55 11.50 -6.39
C GLU A 282 2.17 12.39 -7.58
N SER A 283 3.16 12.95 -8.30
CA SER A 283 2.92 13.85 -9.44
C SER A 283 2.60 13.10 -10.74
N ARG A 284 3.29 11.99 -11.03
CA ARG A 284 3.21 11.27 -12.33
C ARG A 284 2.59 9.89 -12.24
N GLY A 285 2.36 9.37 -11.04
CA GLY A 285 1.82 8.03 -10.81
C GLY A 285 2.89 6.93 -10.91
N GLN A 286 2.42 5.69 -11.10
CA GLN A 286 3.28 4.51 -11.15
C GLN A 286 4.28 4.56 -12.30
N LYS A 287 5.48 4.00 -12.10
CA LYS A 287 6.53 3.88 -13.12
C LYS A 287 5.98 3.32 -14.44
N LYS A 288 5.93 4.17 -15.47
CA LYS A 288 5.70 3.84 -16.88
C LYS A 288 6.56 4.80 -17.71
N CYS A 289 7.29 4.30 -18.70
CA CYS A 289 8.04 5.18 -19.59
C CYS A 289 7.09 6.17 -20.27
N ALA A 290 7.45 7.45 -20.31
CA ALA A 290 6.65 8.48 -20.97
C ALA A 290 6.71 8.39 -22.50
N LEU A 291 7.71 7.69 -23.06
CA LEU A 291 8.04 7.68 -24.49
C LEU A 291 7.78 6.33 -25.18
N CYS A 292 7.48 5.28 -24.44
CA CYS A 292 7.09 3.96 -24.96
C CYS A 292 6.23 3.19 -23.97
N ASP A 293 5.74 2.02 -24.36
CA ASP A 293 4.91 1.15 -23.52
C ASP A 293 5.67 0.31 -22.48
N CYS A 294 6.95 0.63 -22.21
CA CYS A 294 7.70 -0.02 -21.14
C CYS A 294 7.04 0.25 -19.76
N VAL A 295 6.65 -0.82 -19.07
CA VAL A 295 6.08 -0.83 -17.71
C VAL A 295 6.95 -1.63 -16.72
N VAL A 296 8.10 -2.14 -17.16
CA VAL A 296 9.01 -2.92 -16.32
C VAL A 296 9.70 -1.99 -15.32
N HIS A 297 9.24 -1.99 -14.05
CA HIS A 297 9.68 -1.05 -13.01
C HIS A 297 11.20 -0.99 -12.79
N GLN A 298 11.88 -2.13 -12.98
CA GLN A 298 13.32 -2.28 -12.83
C GLN A 298 14.09 -1.52 -13.92
N LEU A 299 13.52 -1.39 -15.11
CA LEU A 299 14.10 -0.66 -16.24
C LEU A 299 13.73 0.83 -16.22
N ILE A 300 12.77 1.23 -15.40
CA ILE A 300 12.24 2.60 -15.36
C ILE A 300 12.88 3.39 -14.22
N GLN A 301 13.38 4.57 -14.58
CA GLN A 301 14.06 5.51 -13.71
C GLN A 301 13.37 6.88 -13.78
N GLY A 302 13.42 7.63 -12.68
CA GLY A 302 12.95 9.01 -12.64
C GLY A 302 14.06 9.93 -13.11
N ALA A 303 14.05 10.30 -14.39
CA ALA A 303 15.03 11.18 -15.00
C ALA A 303 14.77 12.63 -14.58
N HIS A 304 15.76 13.30 -14.02
CA HIS A 304 15.63 14.72 -13.68
C HIS A 304 15.65 15.59 -14.94
N ILE A 305 14.70 16.51 -15.05
CA ILE A 305 14.66 17.48 -16.16
C ILE A 305 15.84 18.44 -16.00
N TRP A 306 15.87 19.19 -14.89
CA TRP A 306 17.03 19.95 -14.47
C TRP A 306 17.94 19.06 -13.62
N PRO A 307 19.13 18.66 -14.11
CA PRO A 307 19.97 17.68 -13.43
C PRO A 307 20.40 18.17 -12.05
N VAL A 308 20.32 17.30 -11.04
CA VAL A 308 20.73 17.62 -9.66
C VAL A 308 22.16 18.15 -9.58
N ALA A 309 23.07 17.62 -10.42
CA ALA A 309 24.44 18.12 -10.50
C ALA A 309 24.53 19.58 -10.97
N LYS A 310 23.63 20.03 -11.87
CA LYS A 310 23.53 21.44 -12.27
C LYS A 310 22.93 22.28 -11.14
N ILE A 311 21.85 21.80 -10.50
CA ILE A 311 21.22 22.47 -9.35
C ILE A 311 22.23 22.74 -8.23
N LYS A 312 23.02 21.72 -7.84
CA LYS A 312 24.02 21.86 -6.77
C LYS A 312 25.07 22.94 -7.05
N LYS A 313 25.43 23.13 -8.33
CA LYS A 313 26.43 24.11 -8.79
C LYS A 313 25.92 25.55 -8.87
N ARG A 314 24.61 25.79 -8.75
CA ARG A 314 24.06 27.15 -8.75
C ARG A 314 24.48 27.91 -7.50
N GLU A 315 25.12 29.06 -7.65
CA GLU A 315 25.56 29.89 -6.50
C GLU A 315 24.47 30.83 -6.02
N ASP A 316 23.51 31.16 -6.89
CA ASP A 316 22.36 32.02 -6.63
C ASP A 316 21.25 31.33 -5.81
N LEU A 317 21.34 30.02 -5.61
CA LEU A 317 20.36 29.25 -4.84
C LEU A 317 20.86 28.91 -3.45
N SER A 318 20.00 29.08 -2.46
CA SER A 318 20.19 28.55 -1.10
C SER A 318 20.18 27.02 -1.09
N PHE A 319 20.65 26.44 0.01
CA PHE A 319 20.59 24.99 0.20
C PHE A 319 19.15 24.46 0.17
N GLU A 320 18.23 25.16 0.83
CA GLU A 320 16.80 24.86 0.85
C GLU A 320 16.21 24.77 -0.56
N GLU A 321 16.45 25.79 -1.39
CA GLU A 321 15.96 25.83 -2.78
C GLU A 321 16.55 24.69 -3.62
N LYS A 322 17.86 24.44 -3.49
CA LYS A 322 18.52 23.32 -4.19
C LYS A 322 17.89 21.98 -3.83
N PHE A 323 17.63 21.76 -2.54
CA PHE A 323 17.01 20.53 -2.07
C PHE A 323 15.57 20.40 -2.57
N GLU A 324 14.80 21.49 -2.53
CA GLU A 324 13.43 21.55 -3.04
C GLU A 324 13.38 21.17 -4.52
N TYR A 325 14.17 21.84 -5.37
CA TYR A 325 14.22 21.54 -6.81
C TYR A 325 14.74 20.15 -7.13
N ALA A 326 15.70 19.64 -6.36
CA ALA A 326 16.22 18.29 -6.57
C ALA A 326 15.23 17.18 -6.18
N THR A 327 14.28 17.50 -5.28
CA THR A 327 13.28 16.54 -4.80
C THR A 327 11.89 16.77 -5.38
N ASP A 328 11.66 17.85 -6.11
CA ASP A 328 10.37 18.13 -6.75
C ASP A 328 10.00 17.05 -7.78
N GLY A 329 8.81 16.49 -7.64
CA GLY A 329 8.25 15.52 -8.58
C GLY A 329 7.90 16.11 -9.95
N ASN A 330 7.81 17.43 -10.09
CA ASN A 330 7.66 18.10 -11.38
C ASN A 330 8.98 18.19 -12.15
N ASN A 331 10.12 18.13 -11.45
CA ASN A 331 11.46 18.07 -12.04
C ASN A 331 11.82 16.67 -12.58
N GLY A 332 10.83 15.79 -12.79
CA GLY A 332 11.08 14.40 -13.14
C GLY A 332 10.18 13.86 -14.24
N VAL A 333 10.76 12.96 -15.02
CA VAL A 333 10.07 12.16 -16.05
C VAL A 333 10.38 10.67 -15.84
N TRP A 334 9.35 9.82 -15.87
CA TRP A 334 9.57 8.38 -15.89
C TRP A 334 10.06 7.94 -17.27
N LEU A 335 11.30 7.46 -17.36
CA LEU A 335 11.91 6.98 -18.61
C LEU A 335 12.47 5.57 -18.40
N CYS A 336 12.37 4.71 -19.42
CA CYS A 336 13.11 3.46 -19.42
C CYS A 336 14.61 3.72 -19.60
N GLU A 337 15.45 2.73 -19.32
CA GLU A 337 16.91 2.89 -19.35
C GLU A 337 17.44 3.45 -20.68
N ASN A 338 16.86 3.04 -21.81
CA ASN A 338 17.26 3.55 -23.13
C ASN A 338 16.94 5.04 -23.29
N HIS A 339 15.68 5.43 -23.08
CA HIS A 339 15.26 6.84 -23.19
C HIS A 339 15.94 7.73 -22.16
N HIS A 340 16.20 7.21 -20.97
CA HIS A 340 16.91 7.94 -19.93
C HIS A 340 18.34 8.26 -20.35
N LYS A 341 19.08 7.28 -20.88
CA LYS A 341 20.46 7.50 -21.38
C LYS A 341 20.49 8.50 -22.52
N LEU A 342 19.53 8.43 -23.46
CA LEU A 342 19.42 9.41 -24.54
C LEU A 342 19.18 10.84 -24.00
N PHE A 343 18.32 10.99 -23.00
CA PHE A 343 18.04 12.28 -22.37
C PHE A 343 19.25 12.83 -21.62
N ASP A 344 19.87 12.02 -20.75
CA ASP A 344 21.02 12.42 -19.93
C ASP A 344 22.24 12.78 -20.78
N ALA A 345 22.45 12.07 -21.90
CA ALA A 345 23.52 12.35 -22.86
C ALA A 345 23.21 13.54 -23.80
N ASN A 346 22.05 14.20 -23.67
CA ASN A 346 21.57 15.24 -24.57
C ASN A 346 21.46 14.81 -26.04
N LEU A 347 21.31 13.51 -26.31
CA LEU A 347 21.03 12.98 -27.64
C LEU A 347 19.54 13.14 -27.99
N MET A 348 18.69 13.20 -26.96
CA MET A 348 17.26 13.46 -27.03
C MET A 348 16.94 14.74 -26.24
N LEU A 349 16.16 15.62 -26.87
CA LEU A 349 15.73 16.90 -26.32
C LEU A 349 14.22 16.88 -26.11
N ILE A 350 13.76 17.55 -25.06
CA ILE A 350 12.34 17.73 -24.78
C ILE A 350 12.06 19.21 -24.95
N LYS A 351 11.08 19.58 -25.77
CA LYS A 351 10.64 20.96 -25.96
C LYS A 351 9.64 21.38 -24.88
N ALA A 352 9.44 22.69 -24.74
CA ALA A 352 8.52 23.26 -23.74
C ALA A 352 7.09 22.75 -23.91
N ASP A 353 6.66 22.49 -25.15
CA ASP A 353 5.33 21.95 -25.46
C ASP A 353 5.26 20.41 -25.37
N GLY A 354 6.36 19.77 -24.95
CA GLY A 354 6.49 18.33 -24.76
C GLY A 354 6.98 17.55 -25.98
N ASP A 355 7.21 18.19 -27.13
CA ASP A 355 7.73 17.50 -28.32
C ASP A 355 9.16 16.97 -28.09
N ILE A 356 9.45 15.81 -28.68
CA ILE A 356 10.74 15.13 -28.56
C ILE A 356 11.53 15.31 -29.85
N ASP A 357 12.71 15.91 -29.72
CA ASP A 357 13.68 16.06 -30.80
C ASP A 357 14.93 15.22 -30.51
N PHE A 358 15.70 14.95 -31.56
CA PHE A 358 16.99 14.30 -31.47
C PHE A 358 18.04 15.17 -32.15
N ILE A 359 19.29 15.08 -31.70
CA ILE A 359 20.36 15.91 -32.26
C ILE A 359 20.71 15.51 -33.69
N ASP A 360 21.06 16.50 -34.51
CA ASP A 360 21.36 16.30 -35.94
C ASP A 360 22.62 15.48 -36.21
N SER A 361 23.51 15.35 -35.22
CA SER A 361 24.76 14.60 -35.36
C SER A 361 24.59 13.08 -35.31
N LEU A 362 23.38 12.57 -35.06
CA LEU A 362 23.11 11.13 -35.08
C LEU A 362 23.11 10.60 -36.51
N SER A 363 23.75 9.45 -36.70
CA SER A 363 23.71 8.74 -37.99
C SER A 363 22.29 8.27 -38.32
N ARG A 364 22.06 8.00 -39.61
CA ARG A 364 20.77 7.46 -40.08
C ARG A 364 20.39 6.14 -39.41
N GLU A 365 21.38 5.29 -39.12
CA GLU A 365 21.18 4.00 -38.45
C GLU A 365 20.75 4.19 -36.99
N GLU A 366 21.41 5.10 -36.26
CA GLU A 366 21.06 5.45 -34.89
C GLU A 366 19.65 6.05 -34.80
N LEU A 367 19.32 7.01 -35.67
CA LEU A 367 17.97 7.59 -35.74
C LEU A 367 16.90 6.54 -36.05
N THR A 368 17.20 5.59 -36.93
CA THR A 368 16.28 4.48 -37.26
C THR A 368 16.02 3.62 -36.02
N TYR A 369 17.07 3.29 -35.27
CA TYR A 369 16.93 2.55 -34.02
C TYR A 369 16.13 3.33 -32.96
N ILE A 370 16.48 4.60 -32.76
CA ILE A 370 15.83 5.48 -31.77
C ILE A 370 14.34 5.64 -32.07
N ASN A 371 13.97 5.89 -33.32
CA ASN A 371 12.57 5.99 -33.73
C ASN A 371 11.82 4.68 -33.53
N LYS A 372 12.48 3.53 -33.72
CA LYS A 372 11.87 2.22 -33.47
C LYS A 372 11.54 1.98 -32.00
N ILE A 373 12.36 2.50 -31.07
CA ILE A 373 12.13 2.33 -29.62
C ILE A 373 11.29 3.45 -28.99
N THR A 374 11.01 4.53 -29.74
CA THR A 374 10.28 5.71 -29.28
C THR A 374 8.92 5.77 -29.95
N GLU A 375 7.92 5.23 -29.27
CA GLU A 375 6.55 5.16 -29.79
C GLU A 375 5.82 6.50 -29.67
N ASN A 376 6.14 7.28 -28.63
CA ASN A 376 5.52 8.58 -28.37
C ASN A 376 6.58 9.68 -28.53
N VAL A 377 6.43 10.51 -29.56
CA VAL A 377 7.30 11.67 -29.84
C VAL A 377 6.82 12.96 -29.18
N LYS A 378 5.84 12.86 -28.26
CA LYS A 378 5.35 13.96 -27.45
C LYS A 378 5.03 13.46 -26.05
N LEU A 379 5.46 14.20 -25.03
CA LEU A 379 5.11 13.89 -23.64
C LEU A 379 3.59 14.04 -23.41
N PRO A 380 3.00 13.24 -22.50
CA PRO A 380 1.62 13.44 -22.10
C PRO A 380 1.41 14.85 -21.51
N ALA A 381 0.28 15.49 -21.83
CA ALA A 381 -0.04 16.84 -21.35
C ALA A 381 0.02 16.99 -19.82
N THR A 382 -0.14 15.90 -19.07
CA THR A 382 0.01 15.89 -17.60
C THR A 382 1.43 16.23 -17.13
N TYR A 383 2.44 16.11 -18.00
CA TYR A 383 3.81 16.51 -17.71
C TYR A 383 4.04 18.02 -17.87
N ILE A 384 3.30 18.65 -18.77
CA ILE A 384 3.54 20.02 -19.21
C ILE A 384 2.84 20.98 -18.23
N THR A 385 3.63 21.56 -17.34
CA THR A 385 3.21 22.55 -16.33
C THR A 385 4.18 23.73 -16.31
N SER A 386 3.84 24.81 -15.62
CA SER A 386 4.74 25.96 -15.43
C SER A 386 6.06 25.57 -14.75
N GLU A 387 6.01 24.64 -13.79
CA GLU A 387 7.19 24.11 -13.12
C GLU A 387 8.04 23.27 -14.07
N PHE A 388 7.41 22.44 -14.91
CA PHE A 388 8.10 21.68 -15.95
C PHE A 388 8.87 22.60 -16.89
N GLU A 389 8.24 23.67 -17.39
CA GLU A 389 8.88 24.66 -18.25
C GLU A 389 10.05 25.36 -17.54
N PHE A 390 9.88 25.70 -16.25
CA PHE A 390 10.96 26.26 -15.43
C PHE A 390 12.17 25.32 -15.36
N TYR A 391 11.98 24.03 -15.09
CA TYR A 391 13.07 23.07 -15.04
C TYR A 391 13.74 22.88 -16.41
N LEU A 392 12.96 22.91 -17.48
CA LEU A 392 13.47 22.77 -18.84
C LEU A 392 14.35 23.96 -19.25
N LYS A 393 13.92 25.19 -18.95
CA LYS A 393 14.72 26.41 -19.13
C LYS A 393 16.04 26.33 -18.39
N ASN A 394 16.01 25.90 -17.13
CA ASN A 394 17.23 25.74 -16.34
C ASN A 394 18.12 24.57 -16.81
N ARG A 395 17.56 23.52 -17.42
CA ARG A 395 18.35 22.45 -18.05
C ARG A 395 19.18 23.01 -19.21
N TYR A 396 18.54 23.76 -20.09
CA TYR A 396 19.11 24.25 -21.34
C TYR A 396 19.74 25.65 -21.25
N GLU A 397 19.63 26.31 -20.10
CA GLU A 397 20.16 27.66 -19.84
C GLU A 397 19.55 28.73 -20.79
N ILE A 398 18.22 28.66 -20.98
CA ILE A 398 17.42 29.54 -21.86
C ILE A 398 16.53 30.48 -21.06
#